data_AF-X1AY71-F1
#
_entry.id   AF-X1AY71-F1
#
_cell.length_a   1.000
_cell.length_b   1.000
_cell.length_c   1.000
_cell.angle_alpha   90.00
_cell.angle_beta   90.00
_cell.angle_gamma   90.00
#
_symmetry.space_group_name_H-M   'P 1'
#
loop_
_entity.id
_entity.type
_entity.pdbx_description
1 polymer ?
#
loop_
_entity_poly.entity_id
_entity_poly.type
_entity_poly.pdbx_seq_one_letter_code
_entity_poly.pdbx_strand_id
1 'polypeptide(L)'
;FSYKLETGEDMEIDYLTSIVSDAFNQLSQGMSYWSGKWQEECDPKDIRWGDDDSGKIKDDCINVIRAWREAVFPNYIPLAVEERFEIPYDLDGFTISGRIDLRCSTKHIDNILLDWKATEKSWPADRCHKEFSPYIYSLGYLALFDKLPAGFIFEVAATLKSGVKMESHLTKRSPEQIDKFFLHVIKPAFRMVTEGIFPAALAGWTCSDKYCGYHADICQAVKGAKSFVV
;
A
#
# COMPACT_ATOMS: atom_id res chain seq x y z
N PHE A 1 -0.67 -15.79 -3.85
CA PHE A 1 0.67 -16.39 -3.70
C PHE A 1 0.78 -17.40 -2.56
N SER A 2 0.08 -17.23 -1.42
CA SER A 2 0.16 -18.18 -0.29
C SER A 2 -0.12 -19.62 -0.69
N TYR A 3 -1.19 -19.86 -1.47
CA TYR A 3 -1.49 -21.17 -2.03
C TYR A 3 -0.29 -21.81 -2.74
N LYS A 4 0.36 -21.06 -3.66
CA LYS A 4 1.56 -21.54 -4.38
C LYS A 4 2.74 -21.81 -3.47
N LEU A 5 2.91 -21.03 -2.40
CA LEU A 5 3.97 -21.24 -1.42
C LEU A 5 3.74 -22.54 -0.62
N GLU A 6 2.48 -22.84 -0.30
CA GLU A 6 2.08 -24.00 0.50
C GLU A 6 2.04 -25.30 -0.33
N THR A 7 1.50 -25.25 -1.55
CA THR A 7 1.24 -26.43 -2.38
C THR A 7 2.27 -26.63 -3.49
N GLY A 8 3.01 -25.59 -3.88
CA GLY A 8 3.83 -25.58 -5.09
C GLY A 8 3.04 -25.45 -6.39
N GLU A 9 1.71 -25.41 -6.30
CA GLU A 9 0.80 -25.36 -7.44
C GLU A 9 0.22 -23.96 -7.62
N ASP A 10 -0.12 -23.62 -8.85
CA ASP A 10 -0.81 -22.38 -9.11
C ASP A 10 -2.33 -22.56 -8.95
N MET A 11 -2.99 -21.59 -8.32
CA MET A 11 -4.45 -21.59 -8.22
C MET A 11 -5.10 -21.41 -9.60
N GLU A 12 -6.14 -22.19 -9.87
CA GLU A 12 -6.96 -22.07 -11.08
C GLU A 12 -7.60 -20.68 -11.18
N ILE A 13 -7.58 -20.09 -12.38
CA ILE A 13 -8.02 -18.71 -12.57
C ILE A 13 -9.51 -18.52 -12.23
N ASP A 14 -10.35 -19.48 -12.60
CA ASP A 14 -11.79 -19.40 -12.34
C ASP A 14 -12.07 -19.37 -10.83
N TYR A 15 -11.39 -20.23 -10.07
CA TYR A 15 -11.49 -20.25 -8.61
C TYR A 15 -10.93 -18.96 -7.98
N LEU A 16 -9.84 -18.43 -8.51
CA LEU A 16 -9.28 -17.16 -8.06
C LEU A 16 -10.27 -16.00 -8.30
N THR A 17 -10.93 -15.97 -9.46
CA THR A 17 -11.94 -14.94 -9.76
C THR A 17 -13.20 -15.08 -8.91
N SER A 18 -13.59 -16.31 -8.54
CA SER A 18 -14.71 -16.50 -7.62
C SER A 18 -14.38 -15.99 -6.22
N ILE A 19 -13.16 -16.23 -5.73
CA ILE A 19 -12.69 -15.67 -4.45
C ILE A 19 -12.78 -14.14 -4.46
N VAL A 20 -12.30 -13.48 -5.52
CA VAL A 20 -12.36 -12.01 -5.64
C VAL A 20 -13.81 -11.52 -5.69
N SER A 21 -14.68 -12.19 -6.45
CA SER A 21 -16.11 -11.87 -6.51
C SER A 21 -16.78 -11.98 -5.14
N ASP A 22 -16.49 -13.05 -4.40
CA ASP A 22 -17.08 -13.30 -3.09
C ASP A 22 -16.56 -12.32 -2.03
N ALA A 23 -15.25 -12.03 -2.04
CA ALA A 23 -14.67 -11.02 -1.17
C ALA A 23 -15.27 -9.64 -1.43
N PHE A 24 -15.47 -9.25 -2.70
CA PHE A 24 -16.13 -7.99 -3.05
C PHE A 24 -17.58 -7.95 -2.55
N ASN A 25 -18.34 -9.03 -2.77
CA ASN A 25 -19.73 -9.13 -2.30
C ASN A 25 -19.81 -8.97 -0.77
N GLN A 26 -18.91 -9.60 -0.02
CA GLN A 26 -18.84 -9.45 1.43
C GLN A 26 -18.53 -8.01 1.85
N LEU A 27 -17.50 -7.40 1.25
CA LEU A 27 -17.14 -6.01 1.51
C LEU A 27 -18.30 -5.04 1.20
N SER A 28 -19.04 -5.27 0.12
CA SER A 28 -20.21 -4.48 -0.26
C SER A 28 -21.37 -4.56 0.76
N GLN A 29 -21.42 -5.65 1.53
CA GLN A 29 -22.37 -5.87 2.61
C GLN A 29 -21.84 -5.36 3.95
N GLY A 30 -20.67 -4.70 3.96
CA GLY A 30 -19.99 -4.26 5.18
C GLY A 30 -19.34 -5.38 5.97
N MET A 31 -19.14 -6.55 5.35
CA MET A 31 -18.44 -7.66 5.96
C MET A 31 -16.96 -7.61 5.56
N SER A 32 -16.06 -7.57 6.55
CA SER A 32 -14.62 -7.61 6.30
C SER A 32 -14.16 -9.05 6.00
N TYR A 33 -13.52 -9.26 4.85
CA TYR A 33 -12.88 -10.52 4.45
C TYR A 33 -11.53 -10.77 5.16
N TRP A 34 -10.97 -9.77 5.83
CA TRP A 34 -9.64 -9.84 6.45
C TRP A 34 -9.67 -10.45 7.86
N SER A 35 -8.72 -11.33 8.17
CA SER A 35 -8.64 -12.05 9.44
C SER A 35 -8.05 -11.20 10.57
N GLY A 36 -8.80 -11.04 11.67
CA GLY A 36 -8.35 -10.41 12.93
C GLY A 36 -9.14 -9.15 13.32
N LYS A 37 -8.72 -8.54 14.45
CA LYS A 37 -9.34 -7.40 15.17
C LYS A 37 -9.87 -6.22 14.34
N TRP A 38 -9.47 -6.07 13.08
CA TRP A 38 -10.08 -5.14 12.12
C TRP A 38 -11.58 -5.39 11.88
N GLN A 39 -12.09 -6.58 12.22
CA GLN A 39 -13.52 -6.91 12.20
C GLN A 39 -14.38 -6.09 13.18
N GLU A 40 -13.80 -5.53 14.24
CA GLU A 40 -14.58 -4.84 15.29
C GLU A 40 -14.70 -3.31 15.06
N GLU A 41 -13.91 -2.74 14.14
CA GLU A 41 -13.72 -1.28 14.06
C GLU A 41 -14.23 -0.63 12.76
N CYS A 42 -14.56 -1.39 11.72
CA CYS A 42 -15.16 -0.83 10.50
C CYS A 42 -16.69 -0.98 10.55
N ASP A 43 -17.40 0.09 10.92
CA ASP A 43 -18.86 0.15 10.71
C ASP A 43 -19.12 0.14 9.19
N PRO A 44 -19.97 -0.77 8.67
CA PRO A 44 -20.42 -0.76 7.27
C PRO A 44 -20.82 0.62 6.74
N LYS A 45 -21.31 1.52 7.61
CA LYS A 45 -21.71 2.89 7.28
C LYS A 45 -20.52 3.81 6.94
N ASP A 46 -19.30 3.45 7.31
CA ASP A 46 -18.10 4.23 7.01
C ASP A 46 -17.59 3.99 5.59
N ILE A 47 -18.09 2.96 4.89
CA ILE A 47 -17.79 2.74 3.47
C ILE A 47 -18.62 3.71 2.63
N ARG A 48 -17.98 4.82 2.24
CA ARG A 48 -18.57 5.82 1.35
C ARG A 48 -18.27 5.48 -0.11
N TRP A 49 -19.18 4.76 -0.75
CA TRP A 49 -19.12 4.51 -2.20
C TRP A 49 -19.29 5.77 -3.05
N GLY A 50 -19.89 6.83 -2.50
CA GLY A 50 -20.13 8.07 -3.24
C GLY A 50 -20.96 7.82 -4.51
N ASP A 51 -20.44 8.27 -5.65
CA ASP A 51 -21.07 8.11 -6.98
C ASP A 51 -20.53 6.88 -7.73
N ASP A 52 -19.73 6.03 -7.08
CA ASP A 52 -19.08 4.90 -7.74
C ASP A 52 -20.04 3.73 -7.98
N ASP A 53 -19.95 3.13 -9.17
CA ASP A 53 -20.72 1.95 -9.55
C ASP A 53 -20.06 0.68 -9.01
N SER A 54 -20.64 0.12 -7.95
CA SER A 54 -20.15 -1.11 -7.31
C SER A 54 -20.06 -2.32 -8.25
N GLY A 55 -20.97 -2.44 -9.23
CA GLY A 55 -20.94 -3.52 -10.21
C GLY A 55 -19.73 -3.38 -11.12
N LYS A 56 -19.47 -2.14 -11.58
CA LYS A 56 -18.28 -1.84 -12.35
C LYS A 56 -16.98 -2.08 -11.57
N ILE A 57 -16.90 -1.66 -10.30
CA ILE A 57 -15.68 -1.88 -9.49
C ILE A 57 -15.43 -3.38 -9.34
N LYS A 58 -16.47 -4.18 -9.11
CA LYS A 58 -16.34 -5.64 -9.03
C LYS A 58 -15.77 -6.23 -10.32
N ASP A 59 -16.30 -5.82 -11.46
CA ASP A 59 -15.81 -6.26 -12.78
C ASP A 59 -14.36 -5.83 -12.99
N ASP A 60 -13.99 -4.61 -12.60
CA ASP A 60 -12.62 -4.13 -12.64
C ASP A 60 -11.69 -4.99 -11.76
N CYS A 61 -12.09 -5.36 -10.55
CA CYS A 61 -11.32 -6.28 -9.68
C CYS A 61 -11.10 -7.65 -10.34
N ILE A 62 -12.13 -8.22 -10.97
CA ILE A 62 -12.04 -9.50 -11.68
C ILE A 62 -11.11 -9.38 -12.90
N ASN A 63 -11.19 -8.28 -13.64
CA ASN A 63 -10.31 -8.05 -14.79
C ASN A 63 -8.86 -7.84 -14.36
N VAL A 64 -8.62 -7.15 -13.24
CA VAL A 64 -7.28 -6.96 -12.68
C VAL A 64 -6.67 -8.29 -12.28
N ILE A 65 -7.40 -9.16 -11.57
CA ILE A 65 -6.83 -10.44 -11.13
C ILE A 65 -6.53 -11.38 -12.30
N ARG A 66 -7.34 -11.33 -13.36
CA ARG A 66 -7.07 -12.07 -14.62
C ARG A 66 -5.80 -11.55 -15.30
N ALA A 67 -5.72 -10.25 -15.55
CA ALA A 67 -4.54 -9.64 -16.18
C ALA A 67 -3.26 -9.89 -15.38
N TRP A 68 -3.35 -9.82 -14.05
CA TRP A 68 -2.25 -10.17 -13.14
C TRP A 68 -1.84 -11.63 -13.24
N ARG A 69 -2.79 -12.56 -13.23
CA ARG A 69 -2.52 -14.00 -13.27
C ARG A 69 -1.79 -14.41 -14.55
N GLU A 70 -2.14 -13.77 -15.66
CA GLU A 70 -1.54 -14.02 -16.97
C GLU A 70 -0.17 -13.34 -17.13
N ALA A 71 -0.10 -12.03 -16.84
CA ALA A 71 1.06 -11.22 -17.20
C ALA A 71 2.14 -11.15 -16.11
N VAL A 72 1.76 -11.27 -14.84
CA VAL A 72 2.63 -10.93 -13.71
C VAL A 72 3.00 -12.16 -12.90
N PHE A 73 2.00 -12.92 -12.47
CA PHE A 73 2.18 -14.06 -11.57
C PHE A 73 3.23 -15.09 -12.01
N PRO A 74 3.34 -15.49 -13.30
CA PRO A 74 4.32 -16.51 -13.73
C PRO A 74 5.77 -16.07 -13.58
N ASN A 75 6.03 -14.76 -13.48
CA ASN A 75 7.38 -14.21 -13.42
C ASN A 75 8.01 -14.28 -12.02
N TYR A 76 7.21 -14.65 -11.01
CA TYR A 76 7.62 -14.62 -9.61
C TYR A 76 7.55 -15.99 -8.95
N ILE A 77 8.60 -16.30 -8.21
CA ILE A 77 8.69 -17.42 -7.28
C ILE A 77 8.51 -16.83 -5.87
N PRO A 78 7.38 -17.07 -5.19
CA PRO A 78 7.15 -16.51 -3.86
C PRO A 78 8.13 -17.12 -2.84
N LEU A 79 8.65 -16.30 -1.94
CA LEU A 79 9.49 -16.72 -0.81
C LEU A 79 8.77 -16.52 0.52
N ALA A 80 8.01 -15.43 0.66
CA ALA A 80 7.11 -15.18 1.77
C ALA A 80 6.00 -14.22 1.33
N VAL A 81 4.82 -14.35 1.93
CA VAL A 81 3.64 -13.51 1.68
C VAL A 81 3.23 -12.86 2.98
N GLU A 82 2.92 -11.57 2.95
CA GLU A 82 2.41 -10.83 4.11
C GLU A 82 3.35 -10.93 5.35
N GLU A 83 4.67 -10.84 5.11
CA GLU A 83 5.73 -11.04 6.11
C GLU A 83 5.84 -9.83 7.06
N ARG A 84 5.54 -10.03 8.34
CA ARG A 84 5.58 -8.98 9.37
C ARG A 84 7.01 -8.67 9.78
N PHE A 85 7.30 -7.39 10.01
CA PHE A 85 8.52 -6.94 10.66
C PHE A 85 8.23 -5.93 11.77
N GLU A 86 9.14 -5.86 12.72
CA GLU A 86 9.15 -4.88 13.79
C GLU A 86 10.58 -4.39 14.00
N ILE A 87 10.74 -3.08 14.08
CA ILE A 87 12.01 -2.41 14.33
C ILE A 87 11.81 -1.61 15.61
N PRO A 88 12.29 -2.10 16.77
CA PRO A 88 12.29 -1.31 17.98
C PRO A 88 13.15 -0.08 17.76
N TYR A 89 12.67 1.08 18.22
CA TYR A 89 13.38 2.35 18.05
C TYR A 89 13.64 3.03 19.39
N ASP A 90 14.88 3.48 19.55
CA ASP A 90 15.40 4.00 20.82
C ASP A 90 14.92 5.41 21.17
N LEU A 91 14.23 6.14 20.26
CA LEU A 91 13.52 7.35 20.66
C LEU A 91 12.17 6.98 21.25
N ASP A 92 12.03 7.19 22.54
CA ASP A 92 10.76 7.24 23.28
C ASP A 92 9.94 5.93 23.26
N GLY A 93 10.58 4.79 22.98
CA GLY A 93 9.97 3.46 23.12
C GLY A 93 9.01 3.09 21.99
N PHE A 94 9.14 3.70 20.81
CA PHE A 94 8.30 3.37 19.65
C PHE A 94 8.84 2.17 18.87
N THR A 95 7.94 1.45 18.22
CA THR A 95 8.27 0.37 17.30
C THR A 95 7.74 0.71 15.91
N ILE A 96 8.62 0.75 14.92
CA ILE A 96 8.18 0.79 13.52
C ILE A 96 7.77 -0.63 13.14
N SER A 97 6.51 -0.82 12.81
CA SER A 97 5.99 -2.12 12.38
C SER A 97 5.38 -2.01 11.00
N GLY A 98 5.40 -3.12 10.28
CA GLY A 98 4.80 -3.20 8.96
C GLY A 98 4.72 -4.63 8.48
N ARG A 99 4.23 -4.78 7.26
CA ARG A 99 4.02 -6.06 6.61
C ARG A 99 4.42 -5.93 5.15
N ILE A 100 5.30 -6.82 4.70
CA ILE A 100 5.76 -6.88 3.32
C ILE A 100 4.75 -7.75 2.54
N ASP A 101 4.05 -7.17 1.56
CA ASP A 101 3.03 -7.88 0.76
C ASP A 101 3.59 -9.18 0.16
N LEU A 102 4.73 -9.09 -0.54
CA LEU A 102 5.40 -10.24 -1.13
C LEU A 102 6.92 -10.05 -1.13
N ARG A 103 7.60 -11.08 -0.64
CA ARG A 103 9.03 -11.31 -0.90
C ARG A 103 9.15 -12.45 -1.90
N CYS A 104 9.89 -12.24 -2.99
CA CYS A 104 9.98 -13.21 -4.07
C CYS A 104 11.35 -13.21 -4.76
N SER A 105 11.52 -14.14 -5.69
CA SER A 105 12.57 -14.16 -6.70
C SER A 105 11.96 -14.11 -8.09
N THR A 106 12.73 -13.64 -9.05
CA THR A 106 12.48 -13.80 -10.50
C THR A 106 13.53 -14.73 -11.09
N LYS A 107 13.45 -15.01 -12.40
CA LYS A 107 14.52 -15.70 -13.12
C LYS A 107 15.90 -15.02 -13.02
N HIS A 108 15.95 -13.71 -12.75
CA HIS A 108 17.16 -12.91 -12.87
C HIS A 108 17.61 -12.24 -11.58
N ILE A 109 16.71 -12.10 -10.60
CA ILE A 109 16.95 -11.35 -9.37
C ILE A 109 16.31 -12.10 -8.21
N ASP A 110 17.12 -12.44 -7.22
CA ASP A 110 16.66 -13.04 -5.98
C ASP A 110 16.37 -11.98 -4.91
N ASN A 111 15.47 -12.31 -3.97
CA ASN A 111 15.19 -11.48 -2.80
C ASN A 111 14.76 -10.04 -3.14
N ILE A 112 13.72 -9.94 -3.96
CA ILE A 112 13.04 -8.68 -4.23
C ILE A 112 11.78 -8.55 -3.36
N LEU A 113 11.43 -7.30 -3.08
CA LEU A 113 10.16 -6.95 -2.45
C LEU A 113 9.20 -6.48 -3.54
N LEU A 114 7.92 -6.81 -3.37
CA LEU A 114 6.88 -6.43 -4.32
C LEU A 114 5.69 -5.87 -3.54
N ASP A 115 5.18 -4.74 -4.02
CA ASP A 115 3.97 -4.08 -3.52
C ASP A 115 2.97 -3.89 -4.66
N TRP A 116 1.71 -4.22 -4.39
CA TRP A 116 0.64 -4.19 -5.39
C TRP A 116 -0.07 -2.84 -5.37
N LYS A 117 -0.35 -2.30 -6.57
CA LYS A 117 -1.09 -1.04 -6.70
C LYS A 117 -2.15 -1.17 -7.79
N ALA A 118 -3.36 -0.72 -7.49
CA ALA A 118 -4.41 -0.52 -8.48
C ALA A 118 -4.63 0.98 -8.68
N THR A 119 -4.75 1.42 -9.94
CA THR A 119 -4.91 2.84 -10.27
C THR A 119 -5.77 3.01 -11.51
N GLU A 120 -6.42 4.17 -11.66
CA GLU A 120 -7.17 4.50 -12.89
C GLU A 120 -6.26 4.98 -14.03
N LYS A 121 -4.97 5.23 -13.76
CA LYS A 121 -4.02 5.84 -14.68
C LYS A 121 -2.66 5.20 -14.56
N SER A 122 -2.02 4.97 -15.70
CA SER A 122 -0.64 4.51 -15.73
C SER A 122 0.31 5.40 -14.96
N TRP A 123 1.33 4.78 -14.37
CA TRP A 123 2.36 5.49 -13.66
C TRP A 123 3.34 6.15 -14.63
N PRO A 124 3.74 7.42 -14.39
CA PRO A 124 4.92 7.94 -15.06
C PRO A 124 6.16 7.19 -14.55
N ALA A 125 7.14 7.01 -15.43
CA ALA A 125 8.30 6.15 -15.19
C ALA A 125 9.07 6.50 -13.90
N ASP A 126 9.09 7.77 -13.50
CA ASP A 126 9.84 8.26 -12.34
C ASP A 126 9.06 8.21 -11.02
N ARG A 127 7.77 7.88 -11.04
CA ARG A 127 6.92 7.88 -9.85
C ARG A 127 7.45 6.94 -8.77
N CYS A 128 7.84 5.72 -9.13
CA CYS A 128 8.34 4.72 -8.18
C CYS A 128 9.59 5.18 -7.39
N HIS A 129 10.37 6.12 -7.92
CA HIS A 129 11.55 6.66 -7.24
C HIS A 129 11.18 7.70 -6.18
N LYS A 130 9.97 8.26 -6.24
CA LYS A 130 9.45 9.29 -5.32
C LYS A 130 8.61 8.69 -4.18
N GLU A 131 8.18 7.44 -4.31
CA GLU A 131 7.39 6.75 -3.29
C GLU A 131 8.22 6.49 -2.01
N PHE A 132 7.55 6.61 -0.86
CA PHE A 132 8.14 6.40 0.48
C PHE A 132 8.15 4.94 0.91
N SER A 133 7.20 4.12 0.44
CA SER A 133 7.11 2.72 0.84
C SER A 133 8.39 1.90 0.62
N PRO A 134 9.20 2.09 -0.44
CA PRO A 134 10.43 1.33 -0.62
C PRO A 134 11.47 1.60 0.47
N TYR A 135 11.44 2.78 1.11
CA TYR A 135 12.35 3.09 2.22
C TYR A 135 11.99 2.27 3.46
N ILE A 136 10.71 2.30 3.86
CA ILE A 136 10.21 1.59 5.04
C ILE A 136 10.35 0.09 4.88
N TYR A 137 9.97 -0.45 3.72
CA TYR A 137 10.07 -1.89 3.50
C TYR A 137 11.51 -2.38 3.34
N SER A 138 12.42 -1.55 2.78
CA SER A 138 13.85 -1.89 2.79
C SER A 138 14.42 -1.91 4.19
N LEU A 139 13.99 -1.00 5.07
CA LEU A 139 14.37 -1.00 6.49
C LEU A 139 13.82 -2.23 7.23
N GLY A 140 12.56 -2.58 6.99
CA GLY A 140 11.96 -3.80 7.54
C GLY A 140 12.68 -5.07 7.10
N TYR A 141 13.03 -5.16 5.81
CA TYR A 141 13.82 -6.26 5.28
C TYR A 141 15.23 -6.30 5.87
N LEU A 142 15.89 -5.15 6.03
CA LEU A 142 17.19 -5.05 6.69
C LEU A 142 17.14 -5.59 8.12
N ALA A 143 16.09 -5.25 8.88
CA ALA A 143 15.94 -5.75 10.26
C ALA A 143 15.70 -7.27 10.32
N LEU A 144 15.04 -7.85 9.33
CA LEU A 144 14.78 -9.28 9.27
C LEU A 144 15.99 -10.10 8.79
N PHE A 145 16.81 -9.56 7.88
CA PHE A 145 17.80 -10.35 7.13
C PHE A 145 19.22 -9.80 7.17
N ASP A 146 19.45 -8.71 7.90
CA ASP A 146 20.75 -8.02 8.05
C ASP A 146 21.41 -7.64 6.71
N LYS A 147 20.58 -7.41 5.68
CA LYS A 147 21.00 -6.92 4.36
C LYS A 147 19.84 -6.21 3.67
N LEU A 148 20.13 -5.35 2.70
CA LEU A 148 19.10 -4.72 1.87
C LEU A 148 18.52 -5.70 0.82
N PRO A 149 17.25 -5.52 0.41
CA PRO A 149 16.68 -6.32 -0.67
C PRO A 149 17.37 -6.00 -1.99
N ALA A 150 17.36 -6.95 -2.92
CA ALA A 150 17.96 -6.74 -4.24
C ALA A 150 17.23 -5.67 -5.06
N GLY A 151 15.96 -5.41 -4.73
CA GLY A 151 15.17 -4.33 -5.28
C GLY A 151 13.75 -4.33 -4.73
N PHE A 152 13.00 -3.31 -5.14
CA PHE A 152 11.60 -3.13 -4.79
C PHE A 152 10.81 -2.89 -6.07
N ILE A 153 9.77 -3.69 -6.31
CA ILE A 153 8.93 -3.59 -7.51
C ILE A 153 7.55 -3.13 -7.09
N PHE A 154 7.03 -2.12 -7.77
CA PHE A 154 5.61 -1.85 -7.79
C PHE A 154 4.99 -2.59 -8.98
N GLU A 155 4.06 -3.48 -8.71
CA GLU A 155 3.20 -4.04 -9.75
C GLU A 155 1.89 -3.26 -9.78
N VAL A 156 1.74 -2.47 -10.84
CA VAL A 156 0.64 -1.53 -10.99
C VAL A 156 -0.35 -2.09 -12.01
N ALA A 157 -1.59 -2.30 -11.57
CA ALA A 157 -2.73 -2.54 -12.43
C ALA A 157 -3.42 -1.20 -12.75
N ALA A 158 -3.26 -0.71 -13.97
CA ALA A 158 -3.94 0.49 -14.45
C ALA A 158 -5.26 0.12 -15.15
N THR A 159 -6.41 0.46 -14.55
CA THR A 159 -7.75 0.23 -15.10
C THR A 159 -8.12 1.31 -16.11
N LEU A 160 -7.68 1.13 -17.36
CA LEU A 160 -7.92 2.07 -18.46
C LEU A 160 -9.23 1.73 -19.18
N LYS A 161 -9.77 2.69 -19.94
CA LYS A 161 -10.93 2.43 -20.81
C LYS A 161 -10.69 1.31 -21.84
N SER A 162 -9.43 1.07 -22.21
CA SER A 162 -9.02 0.02 -23.14
C SER A 162 -8.80 -1.35 -22.49
N GLY A 163 -9.03 -1.47 -21.17
CA GLY A 163 -8.75 -2.66 -20.38
C GLY A 163 -7.66 -2.43 -19.33
N VAL A 164 -7.31 -3.50 -18.62
CA VAL A 164 -6.28 -3.46 -17.58
C VAL A 164 -4.89 -3.54 -18.20
N LYS A 165 -4.02 -2.58 -17.86
CA LYS A 165 -2.60 -2.60 -18.20
C LYS A 165 -1.78 -2.93 -16.94
N MET A 166 -0.99 -3.99 -17.01
CA MET A 166 -0.03 -4.33 -15.95
C MET A 166 1.31 -3.63 -16.22
N GLU A 167 1.86 -2.96 -15.20
CA GLU A 167 3.13 -2.23 -15.28
C GLU A 167 4.01 -2.57 -14.08
N SER A 168 5.25 -3.01 -14.35
CA SER A 168 6.23 -3.35 -13.30
C SER A 168 7.28 -2.25 -13.21
N HIS A 169 7.37 -1.59 -12.05
CA HIS A 169 8.30 -0.49 -11.82
C HIS A 169 9.34 -0.87 -10.76
N LEU A 170 10.55 -1.22 -11.21
CA LEU A 170 11.67 -1.52 -10.33
C LEU A 170 12.29 -0.24 -9.78
N THR A 171 12.57 -0.24 -8.49
CA THR A 171 13.28 0.82 -7.79
C THR A 171 14.21 0.21 -6.75
N LYS A 172 15.21 0.97 -6.31
CA LYS A 172 16.13 0.57 -5.23
C LYS A 172 16.40 1.75 -4.32
N ARG A 173 16.79 1.46 -3.07
CA ARG A 173 17.26 2.47 -2.12
C ARG A 173 18.64 2.08 -1.64
N SER A 174 19.57 3.02 -1.66
CA SER A 174 20.88 2.83 -1.05
C SER A 174 20.79 3.00 0.47
N PRO A 175 21.76 2.48 1.24
CA PRO A 175 21.84 2.73 2.67
C PRO A 175 21.76 4.23 3.01
N GLU A 176 22.48 5.08 2.29
CA GLU A 176 22.51 6.52 2.54
C GLU A 176 21.16 7.21 2.28
N GLN A 177 20.39 6.69 1.32
CA GLN A 177 19.03 7.18 1.05
C GLN A 177 18.08 6.80 2.18
N ILE A 178 18.21 5.59 2.71
CA ILE A 178 17.41 5.10 3.85
C ILE A 178 17.74 5.92 5.09
N ASP A 179 19.02 6.13 5.40
CA ASP A 179 19.47 6.94 6.54
C ASP A 179 18.94 8.38 6.46
N LYS A 180 19.04 9.00 5.29
CA LYS A 180 18.51 10.37 5.07
C LYS A 180 17.00 10.42 5.24
N PHE A 181 16.27 9.48 4.65
CA PHE A 181 14.81 9.41 4.82
C PHE A 181 14.44 9.27 6.29
N PHE A 182 15.18 8.44 7.02
CA PHE A 182 14.97 8.23 8.44
C PHE A 182 15.21 9.51 9.26
N LEU A 183 16.37 10.14 9.08
CA LEU A 183 16.78 11.33 9.83
C LEU A 183 15.94 12.57 9.52
N HIS A 184 15.51 12.72 8.26
CA HIS A 184 14.86 13.95 7.79
C HIS A 184 13.34 13.85 7.65
N VAL A 185 12.78 12.64 7.59
CA VAL A 185 11.33 12.45 7.43
C VAL A 185 10.76 11.77 8.67
N ILE A 186 11.25 10.57 8.99
CA ILE A 186 10.64 9.73 10.02
C ILE A 186 10.87 10.30 11.43
N LYS A 187 12.11 10.62 11.80
CA LYS A 187 12.43 11.15 13.14
C LYS A 187 11.72 12.49 13.44
N PRO A 188 11.68 13.48 12.53
CA PRO A 188 10.92 14.71 12.75
C PRO A 188 9.40 14.46 12.85
N ALA A 189 8.84 13.62 11.97
CA ALA A 189 7.42 13.29 12.02
C ALA A 189 7.02 12.65 13.35
N PHE A 190 7.83 11.73 13.87
CA PHE A 190 7.61 11.14 15.18
C PHE A 190 7.65 12.18 16.29
N ARG A 191 8.68 13.03 16.31
CA ARG A 191 8.81 14.08 17.32
C ARG A 191 7.58 14.99 17.35
N MET A 192 7.07 15.35 16.18
CA MET A 192 5.86 16.17 16.07
C MET A 192 4.65 15.46 16.68
N VAL A 193 4.46 14.18 16.39
CA VAL A 193 3.36 13.38 16.98
C VAL A 193 3.50 13.29 18.50
N THR A 194 4.70 13.01 19.03
CA THR A 194 4.95 12.89 20.47
C THR A 194 4.76 14.20 21.21
N GLU A 195 5.12 15.33 20.59
CA GLU A 195 4.95 16.67 21.16
C GLU A 195 3.53 17.22 20.95
N GLY A 196 2.62 16.47 20.30
CA GLY A 196 1.25 16.92 20.02
C GLY A 196 1.18 18.04 18.97
N ILE A 197 2.20 18.15 18.11
CA ILE A 197 2.31 19.17 17.07
C ILE A 197 1.76 18.61 15.75
N PHE A 198 0.55 19.03 15.38
CA PHE A 198 -0.12 18.61 14.15
C PHE A 198 -0.34 19.82 13.23
N PRO A 199 0.65 20.24 12.44
CA PRO A 199 0.49 21.38 11.56
C PRO A 199 -0.57 21.07 10.50
N ALA A 200 -1.41 22.05 10.21
CA ALA A 200 -2.39 21.91 9.15
C ALA A 200 -1.67 21.79 7.80
N ALA A 201 -2.04 20.78 7.02
CA ALA A 201 -1.59 20.68 5.63
C ALA A 201 -2.22 21.83 4.82
N LEU A 202 -1.37 22.73 4.33
CA LEU A 202 -1.82 23.93 3.61
C LEU A 202 -2.21 23.64 2.15
N ALA A 203 -1.62 22.61 1.57
CA ALA A 203 -1.88 22.16 0.22
C ALA A 203 -1.55 20.67 0.10
N GLY A 204 -2.57 19.85 -0.11
CA GLY A 204 -2.45 18.42 -0.38
C GLY A 204 -3.66 17.99 -1.20
N TRP A 205 -3.50 17.02 -2.09
CA TRP A 205 -4.61 16.54 -2.90
C TRP A 205 -5.74 15.93 -2.05
N THR A 206 -5.41 15.46 -0.84
CA THR A 206 -6.36 14.97 0.17
C THR A 206 -7.05 16.08 0.95
N CYS A 207 -6.54 17.32 0.91
CA CYS A 207 -7.12 18.47 1.61
C CYS A 207 -8.29 19.05 0.81
N SER A 208 -9.42 18.35 0.81
CA SER A 208 -10.69 18.82 0.23
C SER A 208 -11.88 18.24 0.98
N ASP A 209 -13.08 18.81 0.80
CA ASP A 209 -14.33 18.30 1.37
C ASP A 209 -14.63 16.86 0.93
N LYS A 210 -14.11 16.45 -0.24
CA LYS A 210 -14.29 15.09 -0.77
C LYS A 210 -13.43 14.06 -0.03
N TYR A 211 -12.20 14.40 0.33
CA TYR A 211 -11.20 13.42 0.80
C TYR A 211 -10.77 13.59 2.26
N CYS A 212 -11.07 14.71 2.90
CA CYS A 212 -10.74 14.96 4.30
C CYS A 212 -11.99 15.29 5.11
N GLY A 213 -12.39 14.35 5.98
CA GLY A 213 -13.57 14.50 6.84
C GLY A 213 -13.49 15.66 7.84
N TYR A 214 -12.31 16.26 8.03
CA TYR A 214 -12.10 17.41 8.92
C TYR A 214 -12.03 18.75 8.17
N HIS A 215 -12.05 18.74 6.83
CA HIS A 215 -11.77 19.89 5.99
C HIS A 215 -12.74 21.06 6.22
N ALA A 216 -14.05 20.81 6.13
CA ALA A 216 -15.07 21.84 6.34
C ALA A 216 -15.28 22.21 7.81
N ASP A 217 -15.07 21.26 8.74
CA ASP A 217 -15.58 21.37 10.11
C ASP A 217 -14.58 21.89 11.13
N ILE A 218 -13.33 21.45 11.07
CA ILE A 218 -12.35 21.79 12.12
C ILE A 218 -10.98 22.20 11.57
N CYS A 219 -10.75 22.09 10.25
CA CYS A 219 -9.47 22.46 9.64
C CYS A 219 -9.23 23.98 9.72
N GLN A 220 -8.24 24.37 10.53
CA GLN A 220 -7.90 25.77 10.73
C GLN A 220 -7.28 26.43 9.50
N ALA A 221 -6.69 25.67 8.57
CA ALA A 221 -6.14 26.21 7.33
C ALA A 221 -7.22 26.73 6.37
N VAL A 222 -8.44 26.18 6.42
CA VAL A 222 -9.55 26.53 5.52
C VAL A 222 -10.45 27.61 6.11
N LYS A 223 -10.68 27.59 7.42
CA LYS A 223 -11.65 28.50 8.09
C LYS A 223 -11.19 29.96 8.19
N GLY A 224 -10.11 30.32 7.51
CA GLY A 224 -9.40 31.56 7.71
C GLY A 224 -8.72 31.51 9.07
N ALA A 225 -7.39 31.47 9.09
CA ALA A 225 -6.66 31.68 10.31
C ALA A 225 -7.16 33.00 10.92
N LYS A 226 -7.95 32.94 12.01
CA LYS A 226 -7.93 34.02 12.99
C LYS A 226 -6.47 34.09 13.39
N SER A 227 -5.76 35.04 12.79
CA SER A 227 -4.34 35.30 12.97
C SER A 227 -3.91 34.90 14.37
N PHE A 228 -3.06 33.89 14.49
CA PHE A 228 -2.25 33.77 15.68
C PHE A 228 -1.33 34.98 15.66
N VAL A 229 -1.76 36.04 16.33
CA VAL A 229 -0.86 37.09 16.80
C VAL A 229 -0.01 36.39 17.85
N VAL A 230 1.22 36.07 17.48
CA VAL A 230 2.29 35.75 18.42
C VAL A 230 2.79 37.07 19.00
#